data_AF-A0A6C0PCP4-F1
#
_entry.id   AF-A0A6C0PCP4-F1
#
_cell.length_a   1.000
_cell.length_b   1.000
_cell.length_c   1.000
_cell.angle_alpha   90.00
_cell.angle_beta   90.00
_cell.angle_gamma   90.00
#
_symmetry.space_group_name_H-M   'P 1'
#
loop_
_entity.id
_entity.type
_entity.pdbx_description
1 polymer ?
#
loop_
_entity_poly.entity_id
_entity_poly.type
_entity_poly.pdbx_seq_one_letter_code
_entity_poly.pdbx_strand_id
1 'polypeptide(L)' 'MESFFATLKKEKLYKIKTEHYPMAEIKSIIFRYIMVYYNRRRIYTSIPGGCPPALYRERLMLKAA' A
#
# COMPACT_ATOMS: atom_id res chain seq x y z
N MET A 1 6.11 14.18 -3.40
CA MET A 1 5.84 12.81 -2.93
C MET A 1 4.39 12.77 -2.45
N GLU A 2 3.52 11.95 -3.03
CA GLU A 2 2.14 11.85 -2.55
C GLU A 2 2.10 11.12 -1.20
N SER A 3 1.28 11.59 -0.25
CA SER A 3 1.14 10.94 1.05
C SER A 3 0.55 9.53 0.91
N PHE A 4 1.04 8.59 1.73
CA PHE A 4 0.47 7.25 1.84
C PHE A 4 -1.04 7.30 2.06
N PHE A 5 -1.51 8.16 2.98
CA PHE A 5 -2.93 8.25 3.30
C PHE A 5 -3.76 8.84 2.16
N ALA A 6 -3.20 9.77 1.38
CA ALA A 6 -3.87 10.27 0.18
C ALA A 6 -4.03 9.15 -0.86
N THR A 7 -2.97 8.36 -1.05
CA THR A 7 -2.97 7.20 -1.96
C THR A 7 -3.98 6.14 -1.53
N LEU A 8 -3.97 5.72 -0.26
CA LEU A 8 -4.93 4.75 0.30
C LEU A 8 -6.38 5.20 0.10
N LYS A 9 -6.66 6.49 0.36
CA LYS A 9 -8.00 7.04 0.17
C LYS A 9 -8.43 6.97 -1.29
N LYS A 10 -7.60 7.46 -2.22
CA LYS A 10 -7.91 7.47 -3.66
C LYS A 10 -8.00 6.08 -4.27
N GLU A 11 -7.06 5.20 -3.97
CA GLU A 11 -6.99 3.87 -4.58
C GLU A 11 -8.05 2.91 -4.01
N LYS A 12 -8.40 3.05 -2.72
CA LYS A 12 -9.31 2.12 -2.03
C LYS A 12 -10.53 2.75 -1.37
N LEU A 13 -10.36 3.65 -0.40
CA LEU A 13 -11.47 4.07 0.46
C LEU A 13 -12.55 4.88 -0.29
N TYR A 14 -12.18 5.76 -1.21
CA TYR A 14 -13.14 6.55 -2.00
C TYR A 14 -13.90 5.72 -3.04
N LYS A 15 -13.47 4.48 -3.30
CA LYS A 15 -14.15 3.56 -4.23
C LYS A 15 -15.19 2.68 -3.54
N ILE A 16 -15.34 2.79 -2.22
CA ILE A 16 -16.28 2.00 -1.43
C ILE A 16 -17.13 2.93 -0.55
N LYS A 17 -18.41 2.60 -0.37
CA LYS A 17 -19.29 3.30 0.57
C LYS A 17 -19.01 2.82 1.98
N THR A 18 -17.97 3.35 2.61
CA THR A 18 -17.47 2.89 3.93
C THR A 18 -18.51 2.89 5.04
N GLU A 19 -19.49 3.80 4.94
CA GLU A 19 -20.62 3.96 5.85
C GLU A 19 -21.58 2.76 5.87
N HIS A 20 -21.55 1.91 4.85
CA HIS A 20 -22.39 0.70 4.78
C HIS A 20 -21.74 -0.53 5.43
N TYR A 21 -20.52 -0.41 5.97
CA TYR A 21 -19.76 -1.54 6.49
C TYR A 21 -19.45 -1.39 7.98
N PRO A 22 -19.41 -2.50 8.73
CA PRO A 22 -18.95 -2.48 10.11
C PRO A 22 -17.46 -2.12 10.16
N MET A 23 -17.05 -1.45 11.24
CA MET A 23 -15.66 -1.00 11.44
C MET A 23 -14.65 -2.17 11.37
N ALA A 24 -15.03 -3.37 11.82
CA ALA A 24 -14.19 -4.56 11.74
C ALA A 24 -13.83 -4.93 10.29
N GLU A 25 -14.80 -4.79 9.37
CA GLU A 25 -14.58 -5.08 7.96
C GLU A 25 -13.72 -4.01 7.29
N ILE A 26 -13.95 -2.73 7.61
CA ILE A 26 -13.10 -1.64 7.12
C ILE A 26 -11.64 -1.83 7.57
N LYS A 27 -11.40 -2.21 8.83
CA LYS A 27 -10.05 -2.54 9.33
C LYS A 27 -9.42 -3.69 8.55
N SER A 28 -10.18 -4.75 8.26
CA SER A 28 -9.70 -5.89 7.45
C SER A 28 -9.35 -5.47 6.01
N ILE A 29 -10.18 -4.63 5.38
CA ILE A 29 -9.92 -4.08 4.04
C ILE A 29 -8.64 -3.27 4.01
N ILE A 30 -8.44 -2.37 4.99
CA ILE A 30 -7.23 -1.54 5.10
C ILE A 30 -6.00 -2.43 5.32
N PHE A 31 -6.08 -3.41 6.23
CA PHE A 31 -4.99 -4.34 6.49
C PHE A 31 -4.59 -5.11 5.23
N ARG A 32 -5.56 -5.68 4.50
CA ARG A 32 -5.32 -6.39 3.24
C ARG A 32 -4.72 -5.47 2.18
N TYR A 33 -5.22 -4.24 2.06
CA TYR A 33 -4.65 -3.26 1.15
C TYR A 33 -3.17 -3.01 1.45
N ILE A 34 -2.80 -2.82 2.73
CA ILE A 34 -1.42 -2.53 3.12
C ILE A 34 -0.53 -3.75 2.93
N MET A 35 -0.88 -4.87 3.57
CA MET A 35 -0.01 -6.04 3.69
C MET A 35 0.12 -6.83 2.39
N VAL A 36 -0.96 -6.93 1.61
CA VAL A 36 -1.00 -7.77 0.42
C VAL A 36 -0.77 -6.96 -0.85
N TYR A 37 -1.40 -5.79 -0.97
CA TYR A 37 -1.31 -5.00 -2.21
C TYR A 37 -0.17 -3.97 -2.17
N TYR A 38 -0.23 -3.01 -1.25
CA TYR A 38 0.70 -1.88 -1.18
C TYR A 38 2.15 -2.33 -1.00
N ASN A 39 2.41 -3.20 -0.03
CA ASN A 39 3.78 -3.63 0.28
C ASN A 39 4.37 -4.62 -0.73
N ARG A 40 3.54 -5.49 -1.34
CA ARG A 40 4.03 -6.66 -2.10
C ARG A 40 3.75 -6.60 -3.60
N ARG A 41 2.75 -5.85 -4.05
CA ARG A 41 2.28 -5.88 -5.46
C ARG A 41 2.30 -4.52 -6.14
N ARG A 42 2.18 -3.43 -5.38
CA ARG A 42 2.09 -2.09 -5.95
C ARG A 42 3.37 -1.72 -6.68
N ILE A 43 3.21 -1.26 -7.92
CA ILE A 43 4.31 -0.80 -8.78
C ILE A 43 4.55 0.68 -8.49
N TYR A 44 5.80 1.03 -8.20
CA TYR A 44 6.23 2.43 -8.00
C TYR A 44 7.05 2.89 -9.17
N THR A 45 6.47 3.73 -10.03
CA THR A 45 7.18 4.32 -11.18
C THR A 45 8.34 5.21 -10.76
N SER A 46 8.31 5.75 -9.53
CA SER A 46 9.40 6.54 -8.96
C SER A 46 10.58 5.70 -8.45
N ILE A 47 10.45 4.38 -8.36
CA ILE A 47 11.54 3.47 -7.98
C ILE A 47 12.10 2.85 -9.26
N PRO A 48 13.41 2.96 -9.54
CA PRO A 48 14.02 2.28 -10.69
C PRO A 48 13.68 0.78 -10.71
N GLY A 49 13.06 0.32 -11.79
CA GLY A 49 12.58 -1.06 -11.94
C GLY A 49 11.19 -1.33 -11.35
N GLY A 50 10.43 -0.30 -10.95
CA GLY A 50 9.01 -0.43 -10.61
C GLY A 50 8.69 -1.30 -9.39
N CYS A 51 9.70 -1.64 -8.58
CA CYS A 51 9.57 -2.70 -7.59
C CYS A 51 8.69 -2.29 -6.38
N PRO A 52 7.98 -3.25 -5.75
CA PRO A 52 7.21 -3.00 -4.55
C PRO A 52 8.06 -2.52 -3.36
N PRO A 53 7.46 -1.81 -2.39
CA PRO A 53 8.16 -1.25 -1.23
C PRO A 53 8.92 -2.29 -0.41
N ALA A 54 8.39 -3.51 -0.27
CA ALA A 54 9.07 -4.58 0.46
C ALA A 54 10.40 -4.97 -0.20
N LEU A 55 10.39 -5.20 -1.51
CA LEU A 55 11.60 -5.51 -2.29
C LEU A 55 12.59 -4.36 -2.29
N TYR A 56 12.11 -3.12 -2.37
CA TYR A 56 12.98 -1.95 -2.30
C TYR A 56 13.71 -1.88 -0.94
N ARG A 57 13.00 -2.12 0.18
CA ARG A 57 13.60 -2.15 1.51
C ARG A 57 14.60 -3.28 1.68
N GLU A 58 14.28 -4.47 1.21
CA GLU A 58 15.20 -5.61 1.22
C GLU A 58 16.49 -5.30 0.47
N ARG A 59 16.39 -4.73 -0.74
CA ARG A 59 17.56 -4.30 -1.51
C ARG A 59 18.39 -3.24 -0.80
N LEU A 60 17.75 -2.32 -0.08
CA LEU A 60 18.47 -1.32 0.72
C LEU A 60 19.21 -1.97 1.90
N MET A 61 18.59 -2.93 2.58
CA MET A 61 19.23 -3.66 3.68
C MET A 61 20.42 -4.49 3.20
N LEU A 62 20.29 -5.16 2.05
CA LEU A 62 21.39 -5.92 1.43
C LEU A 62 22.57 -5.04 1.03
N LYS A 63 22.32 -3.79 0.62
CA LYS A 63 23.40 -2.83 0.30
C LYS A 63 24.10 -2.25 1.54
N ALA A 64 23.46 -2.33 2.70
CA ALA A 64 23.97 -1.79 3.94
C ALA A 64 24.73 -2.82 4.79
N ALA A 65 24.69 -4.10 4.40
CA ALA A 65 25.43 -5.21 4.99
C ALA A 65 26.73 -5.48 4.22
#